data_AF-A0AAW0W257-F1
#
_entry.id   AF-A0AAW0W257-F1
#
_cell.length_a   1.000
_cell.length_b   1.000
_cell.length_c   1.000
_cell.angle_alpha   90.00
_cell.angle_beta   90.00
_cell.angle_gamma   90.00
#
_symmetry.space_group_name_H-M   'P 1'
#
loop_
_entity.id
_entity.type
_entity.pdbx_description
1 polymer ?
#
loop_
_entity_poly.entity_id
_entity_poly.type
_entity_poly.pdbx_seq_one_letter_code
_entity_poly.pdbx_strand_id
1 'polypeptide(L)'
;MSKEDASEDLESLKRQQAETRFKLNLANRHISTLYTQVQDLEVQFKTAIKHKKHSARYNLRQKLAVIMGLKIVYLNYCSVKSQELERINQKLQSFTGREEEAMDTDSNEEPNLAILEM
;
A
#
# COMPACT_ATOMS: atom_id res chain seq x y z
N MET A 1 2.09 -0.06 29.64
CA MET A 1 3.01 -0.11 28.49
C MET A 1 4.19 0.75 28.85
N SER A 2 5.39 0.18 28.83
CA SER A 2 6.62 0.95 29.03
C SER A 2 6.84 1.86 27.80
N LYS A 3 7.62 2.95 27.95
CA LYS A 3 8.00 3.80 26.80
C LYS A 3 8.82 3.02 25.76
N GLU A 4 9.54 1.99 26.19
CA GLU A 4 10.31 1.10 25.33
C GLU A 4 9.39 0.23 24.46
N ASP A 5 8.32 -0.35 25.04
CA ASP A 5 7.33 -1.15 24.30
C ASP A 5 6.66 -0.33 23.17
N ALA A 6 6.32 0.93 23.46
CA ALA A 6 5.70 1.83 22.49
C ALA A 6 6.66 2.26 21.36
N SER A 7 7.96 2.36 21.67
CA SER A 7 9.00 2.69 20.70
C SER A 7 9.27 1.53 19.75
N GLU A 8 9.34 0.30 20.27
CA GLU A 8 9.50 -0.93 19.46
C GLU A 8 8.30 -1.15 18.52
N ASP A 9 7.08 -0.92 19.00
CA ASP A 9 5.87 -0.99 18.19
C ASP A 9 5.86 0.04 17.04
N LEU A 10 6.35 1.27 17.30
CA LEU A 10 6.44 2.31 16.29
C LEU A 10 7.47 1.97 15.19
N GLU A 11 8.65 1.47 15.57
CA GLU A 11 9.65 1.02 14.59
C GLU A 11 9.13 -0.13 13.74
N SER A 12 8.45 -1.10 14.36
CA SER A 12 7.83 -2.23 13.67
C SER A 12 6.82 -1.76 12.61
N LEU A 13 5.94 -0.82 12.98
CA LEU A 13 4.96 -0.23 12.05
C LEU A 13 5.63 0.51 10.89
N LYS A 14 6.72 1.26 11.13
CA LYS A 14 7.49 1.93 10.08
C LYS A 14 8.12 0.93 9.11
N ARG A 15 8.69 -0.18 9.61
CA ARG A 15 9.22 -1.26 8.77
C ARG A 15 8.13 -1.89 7.92
N GLN A 16 6.97 -2.21 8.52
CA GLN A 16 5.83 -2.77 7.80
C GLN A 16 5.30 -1.81 6.72
N GLN A 17 5.27 -0.50 7.00
CA GLN A 17 4.90 0.52 6.02
C GLN A 17 5.84 0.51 4.81
N ALA A 18 7.16 0.51 5.07
CA ALA A 18 8.18 0.50 4.02
C ALA A 18 8.10 -0.76 3.15
N GLU A 19 7.96 -1.93 3.75
CA GLU A 19 7.77 -3.19 3.02
C GLU A 19 6.49 -3.20 2.18
N THR A 20 5.38 -2.72 2.75
CA THR A 20 4.09 -2.69 2.05
C THR A 20 4.15 -1.75 0.85
N ARG A 21 4.79 -0.58 0.99
CA ARG A 21 5.06 0.34 -0.13
C ARG A 21 5.91 -0.32 -1.21
N PHE A 22 6.98 -1.00 -0.83
CA PHE A 22 7.85 -1.70 -1.77
C PHE A 22 7.08 -2.75 -2.58
N LYS A 23 6.32 -3.62 -1.89
CA LYS A 23 5.50 -4.67 -2.53
C LYS A 23 4.44 -4.07 -3.45
N LEU A 24 3.77 -3.00 -3.04
CA LEU A 24 2.78 -2.29 -3.87
C LEU A 24 3.41 -1.69 -5.13
N ASN A 25 4.57 -1.03 -5.00
CA ASN A 25 5.29 -0.47 -6.14
C ASN A 25 5.72 -1.54 -7.14
N LEU A 26 6.22 -2.68 -6.65
CA LEU A 26 6.59 -3.81 -7.51
C LEU A 26 5.37 -4.38 -8.25
N ALA A 27 4.26 -4.58 -7.53
CA ALA A 27 3.02 -5.07 -8.13
C ALA A 27 2.47 -4.12 -9.21
N ASN A 28 2.54 -2.80 -8.98
CA ASN A 28 2.16 -1.81 -9.99
C ASN A 28 3.02 -1.90 -11.25
N ARG A 29 4.34 -2.12 -11.13
CA ARG A 29 5.22 -2.35 -12.29
C ARG A 29 4.84 -3.61 -13.07
N HIS A 30 4.48 -4.69 -12.37
CA HIS A 30 3.98 -5.91 -13.01
C HIS A 30 2.68 -5.65 -13.77
N ILE A 31 1.75 -4.87 -13.20
CA ILE A 31 0.52 -4.47 -13.90
C ILE A 31 0.83 -3.72 -15.20
N SER A 32 1.72 -2.72 -15.16
CA SER A 32 2.12 -1.98 -16.36
C SER A 32 2.67 -2.90 -17.45
N THR A 33 3.51 -3.87 -17.06
CA THR A 33 4.06 -4.87 -17.99
C THR A 33 2.95 -5.75 -18.59
N LEU A 34 2.00 -6.21 -17.77
CA LEU A 34 0.87 -7.03 -18.21
C LEU A 34 -0.04 -6.26 -19.19
N TYR A 35 -0.22 -4.95 -19.01
CA TYR A 35 -0.96 -4.12 -19.98
C TYR A 35 -0.29 -4.12 -21.35
N THR A 36 1.03 -3.93 -21.41
CA THR A 36 1.77 -4.00 -22.68
C THR A 36 1.64 -5.37 -23.33
N GLN A 37 1.79 -6.44 -22.55
CA GLN A 37 1.65 -7.81 -23.06
C GLN A 37 0.25 -8.12 -23.62
N VAL A 38 -0.81 -7.61 -22.97
CA VAL A 38 -2.18 -7.73 -23.50
C VAL A 38 -2.29 -7.03 -24.85
N GLN A 39 -1.82 -5.79 -24.95
CA GLN A 39 -1.89 -5.02 -26.19
C GLN A 39 -1.14 -5.71 -27.34
N ASP A 40 0.06 -6.23 -27.08
CA ASP A 40 0.85 -6.96 -28.07
C ASP A 40 0.16 -8.24 -28.53
N LEU A 41 -0.43 -9.01 -27.60
CA LEU A 41 -1.15 -10.22 -27.93
C LEU A 41 -2.43 -9.96 -28.71
N GLU A 42 -3.14 -8.87 -28.42
CA GLU A 42 -4.31 -8.45 -29.19
C GLU A 42 -3.94 -8.12 -30.64
N VAL A 43 -2.82 -7.43 -30.86
CA VAL A 43 -2.32 -7.14 -32.21
C VAL A 43 -1.96 -8.44 -32.94
N GLN A 44 -1.23 -9.35 -32.28
CA GLN A 44 -0.89 -10.65 -32.85
C GLN A 44 -2.14 -11.47 -33.18
N PHE A 45 -3.16 -11.44 -32.32
CA PHE A 45 -4.41 -12.16 -32.52
C PHE A 45 -5.20 -11.62 -33.71
N LYS A 46 -5.31 -10.30 -33.85
CA LYS A 46 -5.93 -9.64 -35.02
C LYS A 46 -5.22 -10.04 -36.31
N THR A 47 -3.88 -10.06 -36.30
CA THR A 47 -3.07 -10.52 -37.44
C THR A 47 -3.32 -12.00 -37.75
N ALA A 48 -3.38 -12.87 -36.74
CA ALA A 48 -3.68 -14.29 -36.93
C ALA A 48 -5.08 -14.54 -37.53
N ILE A 49 -6.07 -13.71 -37.18
CA ILE A 49 -7.40 -13.71 -37.82
C ILE A 49 -7.28 -13.36 -39.30
N LYS A 50 -6.61 -12.24 -39.62
CA LYS A 50 -6.44 -11.77 -41.01
C LYS A 50 -5.80 -12.84 -41.90
N HIS A 51 -4.80 -13.55 -41.39
CA HIS A 51 -4.08 -14.58 -42.12
C HIS A 51 -4.66 -16.00 -41.97
N LYS A 52 -5.87 -16.16 -41.40
CA LYS A 52 -6.57 -17.46 -41.23
C LYS A 52 -5.73 -18.53 -40.52
N LYS A 53 -4.83 -18.14 -39.59
CA LYS A 53 -3.95 -19.06 -38.86
C LYS A 53 -4.67 -19.68 -37.66
N HIS A 54 -5.42 -20.76 -37.87
CA HIS A 54 -6.30 -21.37 -36.85
C HIS A 54 -5.58 -21.78 -35.56
N SER A 55 -4.47 -22.52 -35.65
CA SER A 55 -3.68 -22.94 -34.47
C SER A 55 -3.08 -21.74 -33.72
N ALA A 56 -2.55 -20.77 -34.45
CA ALA A 56 -2.02 -19.53 -33.86
C ALA A 56 -3.10 -18.77 -33.10
N ARG A 57 -4.32 -18.65 -33.64
CA ARG A 57 -5.45 -18.02 -32.93
C ARG A 57 -5.77 -18.73 -31.61
N TYR A 58 -5.85 -20.06 -31.63
CA TYR A 58 -6.14 -20.83 -30.43
C TYR A 58 -5.08 -20.60 -29.34
N ASN A 59 -3.80 -20.69 -29.70
CA ASN A 59 -2.68 -20.47 -28.80
C ASN A 59 -2.66 -19.03 -28.24
N LEU A 60 -2.87 -18.03 -29.11
CA LEU A 60 -2.93 -16.63 -28.70
C LEU A 60 -4.11 -16.36 -27.77
N ARG A 61 -5.28 -16.96 -28.02
CA ARG A 61 -6.44 -16.87 -27.13
C ARG A 61 -6.14 -17.45 -25.75
N GLN A 62 -5.49 -18.61 -25.68
CA GLN A 62 -5.08 -19.20 -24.40
C GLN A 62 -4.09 -18.31 -23.66
N LYS A 63 -3.06 -17.80 -24.34
CA LYS A 63 -2.09 -16.86 -23.75
C LYS A 63 -2.77 -15.60 -23.21
N LEU A 64 -3.70 -15.02 -23.98
CA LEU A 64 -4.45 -13.85 -23.58
C LEU A 64 -5.28 -14.13 -22.32
N ALA A 65 -5.96 -15.28 -22.25
CA ALA A 65 -6.74 -15.67 -21.07
C ALA A 65 -5.86 -15.78 -19.82
N VAL A 66 -4.69 -16.39 -19.92
CA VAL A 66 -3.72 -16.51 -18.80
C VAL A 66 -3.25 -15.12 -18.34
N ILE A 67 -2.82 -14.26 -19.27
CA ILE A 67 -2.30 -12.93 -18.93
C ILE A 67 -3.39 -12.02 -18.35
N MET A 68 -4.62 -12.09 -18.88
CA MET A 68 -5.75 -11.37 -18.28
C MET A 68 -6.04 -11.86 -16.86
N GLY A 69 -5.98 -13.18 -16.62
CA GLY A 69 -6.12 -13.75 -15.29
C GLY A 69 -5.05 -13.22 -14.32
N LEU A 70 -3.78 -13.23 -14.73
CA LEU A 70 -2.68 -12.65 -13.94
C LEU A 70 -2.89 -11.16 -13.65
N LYS A 71 -3.33 -10.39 -14.66
CA LYS A 71 -3.63 -8.97 -14.51
C LYS A 71 -4.70 -8.72 -13.44
N ILE A 72 -5.79 -9.49 -13.44
CA ILE A 72 -6.84 -9.39 -12.43
C ILE A 72 -6.29 -9.71 -11.03
N VAL A 73 -5.48 -10.76 -10.91
CA VAL A 73 -4.83 -11.12 -9.63
C VAL A 73 -3.96 -9.98 -9.10
N TYR A 74 -3.13 -9.38 -9.96
CA TYR A 74 -2.28 -8.26 -9.55
C TYR A 74 -3.08 -7.00 -9.23
N LEU A 75 -4.16 -6.71 -9.95
CA LEU A 75 -5.07 -5.59 -9.62
C LEU A 75 -5.68 -5.78 -8.23
N ASN A 76 -6.17 -6.98 -7.92
CA ASN A 76 -6.69 -7.32 -6.60
C ASN A 76 -5.61 -7.22 -5.52
N TYR A 77 -4.42 -7.73 -5.79
CA TYR A 77 -3.28 -7.64 -4.87
C TYR A 77 -2.93 -6.18 -4.55
N CYS A 78 -2.87 -5.31 -5.56
CA CYS A 78 -2.62 -3.89 -5.37
C CYS A 78 -3.71 -3.23 -4.53
N SER A 79 -4.98 -3.54 -4.80
CA SER A 79 -6.11 -3.04 -3.99
C SER A 79 -5.96 -3.41 -2.51
N VAL A 80 -5.68 -4.69 -2.22
CA VAL A 80 -5.48 -5.18 -0.85
C VAL A 80 -4.27 -4.50 -0.19
N LYS A 81 -3.14 -4.38 -0.89
CA LYS A 81 -1.93 -3.74 -0.34
C LYS A 81 -2.07 -2.24 -0.14
N SER A 82 -2.82 -1.54 -1.00
CA SER A 82 -3.16 -0.13 -0.80
C SER A 82 -3.98 0.07 0.47
N GLN A 83 -5.00 -0.78 0.70
CA GLN A 83 -5.78 -0.73 1.94
C GLN A 83 -4.95 -1.07 3.18
N GLU A 84 -4.06 -2.07 3.09
CA GLU A 84 -3.14 -2.39 4.19
C GLU A 84 -2.23 -1.19 4.51
N LEU A 85 -1.68 -0.55 3.49
CA LEU A 85 -0.85 0.64 3.66
C LEU A 85 -1.62 1.79 4.31
N GLU A 86 -2.87 2.00 3.91
CA GLU A 86 -3.74 3.02 4.50
C GLU A 86 -3.97 2.76 5.99
N ARG A 87 -4.28 1.52 6.39
CA ARG A 87 -4.43 1.13 7.80
C ARG A 87 -3.14 1.36 8.60
N ILE A 88 -1.98 1.05 8.02
CA ILE A 88 -0.68 1.30 8.68
C ILE A 88 -0.44 2.81 8.84
N ASN A 89 -0.76 3.61 7.83
CA ASN A 89 -0.63 5.06 7.90
C ASN A 89 -1.54 5.66 8.99
N GLN A 90 -2.78 5.20 9.10
CA GLN A 90 -3.71 5.63 10.16
C GLN A 90 -3.18 5.28 11.55
N LYS A 91 -2.62 4.07 11.73
CA LYS A 91 -1.97 3.69 12.99
C LYS A 91 -0.79 4.61 13.31
N LEU A 92 0.12 4.84 12.36
CA LEU A 92 1.25 5.74 12.56
C LEU A 92 0.83 7.16 12.95
N GLN A 93 -0.21 7.71 12.31
CA GLN A 93 -0.76 9.02 12.68
C GLN A 93 -1.27 9.07 14.12
N SER A 94 -1.93 8.01 14.59
CA SER A 94 -2.40 7.93 15.98
C SER A 94 -1.27 7.88 17.02
N PHE A 95 -0.09 7.35 16.64
CA PHE A 95 1.11 7.42 17.49
C PHE A 95 1.70 8.82 17.53
N THR A 96 1.78 9.52 16.39
CA THR A 96 2.29 10.90 16.33
C THR A 96 1.37 11.89 17.07
N GLY A 97 0.05 11.75 16.96
CA GLY A 97 -0.89 12.59 17.71
C GLY A 97 -0.85 12.40 19.23
N ARG A 98 -0.49 11.20 19.72
CA ARG A 98 -0.29 10.93 21.15
C ARG A 98 0.93 11.62 21.75
N GLU A 99 1.98 11.86 20.96
CA GLU A 99 3.17 12.57 21.43
C GLU A 99 2.91 14.09 21.57
N GLU A 100 2.02 14.65 20.75
CA GLU A 100 1.62 16.07 20.83
C GLU A 100 0.70 16.34 22.03
N GLU A 101 -0.28 15.46 22.32
CA GLU A 101 -1.19 15.61 23.48
C GLU A 101 -0.49 15.42 24.83
N ALA A 102 0.55 14.59 24.91
CA ALA A 102 1.32 14.38 26.14
C ALA A 102 2.28 15.54 26.47
N MET A 103 2.49 16.47 25.54
CA MET A 103 3.39 17.62 25.71
C MET A 103 2.66 18.88 26.21
N ASP A 104 1.32 18.90 26.19
CA ASP A 104 0.49 20.06 26.56
C ASP A 104 0.00 20.03 28.03
N THR A 105 0.39 19.03 28.82
CA THR A 105 -0.09 18.85 30.20
C THR A 105 0.90 19.24 31.32
N ASP A 106 2.05 19.84 31.01
CA ASP A 106 3.08 20.18 32.03
C ASP A 106 3.17 21.69 32.36
N SER A 107 2.10 22.46 32.12
CA SER A 107 2.10 23.92 32.35
C SER A 107 1.27 24.42 33.53
N ASN A 108 0.77 23.55 34.44
CA ASN A 108 -0.05 24.02 35.56
C ASN A 108 0.09 23.17 36.84
N GLU A 109 1.13 23.46 37.62
CA GLU A 109 1.18 23.31 39.08
C GLU A 109 1.89 24.59 39.61
N GLU A 110 1.45 25.36 40.61
CA GLU A 110 0.29 25.33 41.52
C GLU A 110 0.23 26.71 42.24
N PRO A 111 -0.79 27.00 43.08
CA PRO A 111 -1.22 28.35 43.47
C PRO A 111 -0.40 28.94 44.62
N ASN A 112 -0.21 30.27 44.64
CA ASN A 112 0.31 30.95 45.83
C ASN A 112 -0.75 31.89 46.42
N LEU A 113 -1.48 31.33 47.40
CA LEU A 113 -2.34 32.07 48.32
C LEU A 113 -1.51 32.38 49.59
N ALA A 114 -1.71 33.58 50.13
CA ALA A 114 -1.01 34.22 51.28
C ALA A 114 0.35 34.84 50.90
N ILE A 115 0.56 36.14 51.09
CA ILE A 115 0.57 36.78 52.41
C ILE A 115 -0.16 38.14 52.37
N LEU A 116 -1.14 38.26 53.27
CA LEU A 116 -1.67 39.48 53.85
C LEU A 116 -0.56 40.14 54.69
N GLU A 117 -0.19 41.39 54.39
CA GLU A 117 0.27 42.32 55.43
C GLU A 117 0.19 43.78 54.96
N MET A 118 -0.71 44.51 55.62
CA MET A 118 -0.86 45.97 55.82
C MET A 118 -1.11 46.88 54.62
#